data_AF-A0A7R9QXV0-F1
#
_entry.id   AF-A0A7R9QXV0-F1
#
_cell.length_a   1.000
_cell.length_b   1.000
_cell.length_c   1.000
_cell.angle_alpha   90.00
_cell.angle_beta   90.00
_cell.angle_gamma   90.00
#
_symmetry.space_group_name_H-M   'P 1'
#
loop_
_entity.id
_entity.type
_entity.pdbx_description
1 polymer ?
#
loop_
_entity_poly.entity_id
_entity_poly.type
_entity_poly.pdbx_seq_one_letter_code
_entity_poly.pdbx_strand_id
1 'polypeptide(L)'
;KFTKERGLPQLLVPKPPTYVTPVSYGKLKVKDYLSLEDVLTQMKPIVTEKPQHMELLNITKNTGQHYGFILYRLNKLNKFKHLKLTGGADDRAVILVDHKEVAVFESNKDYNHDLNDTQFANTTTHTLDIIVENMGRTNGGGMETARRGLNGDISIDAKVATNIETFSLDFKEPFVKQLTQLKGKPFVEGLKSPAVYRFELGIKDSPRDTFIRLDGWSKGNVFINDFNIGRYYNIGPQLTLYIPAPLLKTGKNEILVFELHSSTGQVEFVDTPHLG
;
A
#
# COMPACT_ATOMS: atom_id res chain seq x y z
N LYS A 1 -50.82 36.82 41.47
CA LYS A 1 -51.17 36.04 40.27
C LYS A 1 -49.95 35.94 39.36
N PHE A 2 -49.10 34.94 39.56
CA PHE A 2 -48.09 34.54 38.58
C PHE A 2 -48.21 33.04 38.39
N THR A 3 -49.05 32.66 37.43
CA THR A 3 -49.15 31.29 36.95
C THR A 3 -49.00 31.36 35.43
N LYS A 4 -47.82 30.99 34.94
CA LYS A 4 -47.64 30.46 33.59
C LYS A 4 -46.25 29.86 33.53
N GLU A 5 -46.22 28.53 33.64
CA GLU A 5 -45.09 27.72 33.23
C GLU A 5 -44.63 28.19 31.85
N ARG A 6 -43.43 28.77 31.77
CA ARG A 6 -42.76 29.00 30.49
C ARG A 6 -42.29 27.64 29.99
N GLY A 7 -43.16 26.92 29.28
CA GLY A 7 -42.74 25.74 28.52
C GLY A 7 -41.58 26.14 27.61
N LEU A 8 -40.55 25.29 27.54
CA LEU A 8 -39.43 25.49 26.63
C LEU A 8 -39.98 25.63 25.19
N PRO A 9 -39.44 26.57 24.38
CA PRO A 9 -39.88 26.73 23.00
C PRO A 9 -39.69 25.41 22.24
N GLN A 10 -40.71 25.03 21.46
CA GLN A 10 -40.65 23.84 20.62
C GLN A 10 -39.52 24.01 19.60
N LEU A 11 -38.45 23.23 19.75
CA LEU A 11 -37.33 23.23 18.81
C LEU A 11 -37.82 22.68 17.46
N LEU A 12 -37.79 23.52 16.42
CA LEU A 12 -38.04 23.09 15.04
C LEU A 12 -36.78 22.39 14.51
N VAL A 13 -36.75 21.07 14.62
CA VAL A 13 -35.66 20.26 14.05
C VAL A 13 -35.96 20.03 12.57
N PRO A 14 -35.01 20.27 11.64
CA PRO A 14 -35.20 19.95 10.23
C PRO A 14 -35.43 18.45 10.06
N LYS A 15 -36.15 18.06 9.00
CA LYS A 15 -36.27 16.65 8.65
C LYS A 15 -34.87 16.05 8.43
N PRO A 16 -34.60 14.82 8.90
CA PRO A 16 -33.36 14.14 8.57
C PRO A 16 -33.15 14.09 7.04
N PRO A 17 -31.90 14.20 6.56
CA PRO A 17 -31.63 14.05 5.15
C PRO A 17 -32.04 12.66 4.66
N THR A 18 -32.44 12.56 3.40
CA THR A 18 -32.74 11.28 2.76
C THR A 18 -31.49 10.41 2.72
N TYR A 19 -31.59 9.18 3.22
CA TYR A 19 -30.52 8.20 3.12
C TYR A 19 -30.38 7.73 1.66
N VAL A 20 -29.16 7.78 1.13
CA VAL A 20 -28.84 7.24 -0.20
C VAL A 20 -28.22 5.86 -0.01
N THR A 21 -28.89 4.82 -0.51
CA THR A 21 -28.40 3.45 -0.40
C THR A 21 -27.22 3.22 -1.35
N PRO A 22 -26.10 2.64 -0.87
CA PRO A 22 -25.03 2.19 -1.73
C PRO A 22 -25.49 1.12 -2.72
N VAL A 23 -24.67 0.84 -3.74
CA VAL A 23 -25.01 -0.10 -4.82
C VAL A 23 -23.90 -1.11 -5.07
N SER A 24 -24.30 -2.28 -5.54
CA SER A 24 -23.37 -3.24 -6.13
C SER A 24 -23.16 -2.91 -7.61
N TYR A 25 -21.89 -2.73 -8.00
CA TYR A 25 -21.49 -2.67 -9.41
C TYR A 25 -20.96 -4.02 -9.93
N GLY A 26 -21.01 -5.07 -9.10
CA GLY A 26 -20.61 -6.43 -9.46
C GLY A 26 -19.10 -6.65 -9.51
N LYS A 27 -18.70 -7.74 -10.16
CA LYS A 27 -17.32 -8.22 -10.19
C LYS A 27 -16.54 -7.67 -11.38
N LEU A 28 -15.29 -7.28 -11.13
CA LEU A 28 -14.35 -6.87 -12.17
C LEU A 28 -13.14 -7.80 -12.18
N LYS A 29 -12.65 -8.11 -13.38
CA LYS A 29 -11.39 -8.83 -13.58
C LYS A 29 -10.26 -7.84 -13.83
N VAL A 30 -9.04 -8.23 -13.45
CA VAL A 30 -7.84 -7.46 -13.79
C VAL A 30 -7.79 -7.27 -15.30
N LYS A 31 -7.61 -6.02 -15.71
CA LYS A 31 -7.37 -5.64 -17.11
C LYS A 31 -5.92 -5.91 -17.49
N ASP A 32 -5.01 -5.40 -16.67
CA ASP A 32 -3.57 -5.56 -16.80
C ASP A 32 -2.89 -5.24 -15.45
N TYR A 33 -1.58 -5.46 -15.36
CA TYR A 33 -0.81 -5.10 -14.17
C TYR A 33 0.54 -4.45 -14.52
N LEU A 34 1.10 -3.74 -13.55
CA LEU A 34 2.47 -3.24 -13.55
C LEU A 34 3.24 -4.00 -12.47
N SER A 35 4.38 -4.57 -12.84
CA SER A 35 5.30 -5.17 -11.86
C SER A 35 5.93 -4.10 -10.97
N LEU A 36 6.45 -4.48 -9.82
CA LEU A 36 7.22 -3.57 -8.96
C LEU A 36 8.31 -2.82 -9.74
N GLU A 37 9.02 -3.48 -10.65
CA GLU A 37 10.05 -2.83 -11.46
C GLU A 37 9.48 -1.77 -12.44
N ASP A 38 8.31 -2.02 -13.03
CA ASP A 38 7.64 -1.03 -13.88
C ASP A 38 7.27 0.24 -13.07
N VAL A 39 6.95 0.07 -11.78
CA VAL A 39 6.67 1.18 -10.85
C VAL A 39 7.96 1.91 -10.46
N LEU A 40 9.01 1.19 -10.07
CA LEU A 40 10.27 1.78 -9.60
C LEU A 40 11.02 2.54 -10.69
N THR A 41 10.95 2.08 -11.94
CA THR A 41 11.56 2.79 -13.08
C THR A 41 10.97 4.18 -13.35
N GLN A 42 9.79 4.48 -12.79
CA GLN A 42 9.18 5.82 -12.87
C GLN A 42 9.74 6.83 -11.87
N MET A 43 10.62 6.39 -10.97
CA MET A 43 11.18 7.23 -9.91
C MET A 43 12.69 7.10 -9.84
N LYS A 44 13.33 8.20 -9.40
CA LYS A 44 14.76 8.20 -9.16
C LYS A 44 15.02 7.79 -7.70
N PRO A 45 15.87 6.79 -7.44
CA PRO A 45 16.24 6.44 -6.07
C PRO A 45 17.08 7.54 -5.42
N ILE A 46 16.99 7.62 -4.11
CA ILE A 46 17.93 8.34 -3.25
C ILE A 46 18.96 7.32 -2.79
N VAL A 47 20.23 7.53 -3.14
CA VAL A 47 21.31 6.64 -2.68
C VAL A 47 21.71 7.06 -1.27
N THR A 48 21.68 6.10 -0.34
CA THR A 48 22.03 6.30 1.07
C THR A 48 23.13 5.35 1.50
N GLU A 49 24.12 5.84 2.25
CA GLU A 49 25.23 5.00 2.75
C GLU A 49 24.80 4.00 3.83
N LYS A 50 23.73 4.33 4.56
CA LYS A 50 23.11 3.46 5.56
C LYS A 50 21.59 3.59 5.46
N PRO A 51 20.82 2.60 5.93
CA PRO A 51 19.37 2.73 6.01
C PRO A 51 18.98 3.94 6.85
N GLN A 52 17.96 4.65 6.38
CA GLN A 52 17.40 5.81 7.08
C GLN A 52 15.89 5.69 7.10
N HIS A 53 15.30 6.07 8.23
CA HIS A 53 13.86 6.22 8.32
C HIS A 53 13.33 7.15 7.23
N MET A 54 12.11 6.89 6.76
CA MET A 54 11.51 7.55 5.61
C MET A 54 11.44 9.07 5.75
N GLU A 55 11.29 9.58 6.97
CA GLU A 55 11.21 11.01 7.26
C GLU A 55 12.57 11.73 7.19
N LEU A 56 13.67 10.98 7.24
CA LEU A 56 15.04 11.51 7.18
C LEU A 56 15.59 11.56 5.74
N LEU A 57 14.85 11.02 4.77
CA LEU A 57 15.21 11.12 3.36
C LEU A 57 15.19 12.58 2.90
N ASN A 58 16.15 12.94 2.05
CA ASN A 58 16.22 14.27 1.46
C ASN A 58 15.43 14.33 0.13
N ILE A 59 14.10 14.19 0.21
CA ILE A 59 13.21 14.13 -0.98
C ILE A 59 12.97 15.54 -1.53
N THR A 60 12.61 16.49 -0.66
CA THR A 60 12.59 17.91 -1.01
C THR A 60 13.38 18.69 0.04
N LYS A 61 13.68 19.97 -0.24
CA LYS A 61 14.48 20.82 0.66
C LYS A 61 13.88 20.81 2.08
N ASN A 62 14.50 20.03 2.96
CA ASN A 62 14.14 19.79 4.37
C ASN A 62 12.89 18.91 4.64
N THR A 63 12.41 18.10 3.70
CA THR A 63 11.34 17.12 4.00
C THR A 63 11.60 15.75 3.39
N GLY A 64 11.34 14.71 4.19
CA GLY A 64 11.34 13.32 3.77
C GLY A 64 9.95 12.79 3.47
N GLN A 65 9.84 11.46 3.43
CA GLN A 65 8.58 10.77 3.18
C GLN A 65 7.76 10.66 4.46
N HIS A 66 6.44 10.86 4.34
CA HIS A 66 5.53 10.82 5.48
C HIS A 66 4.71 9.53 5.58
N TYR A 67 4.25 8.98 4.46
CA TYR A 67 3.29 7.87 4.42
C TYR A 67 3.63 6.88 3.31
N GLY A 68 2.90 5.77 3.29
CA GLY A 68 3.05 4.72 2.27
C GLY A 68 4.15 3.74 2.62
N PHE A 69 4.95 3.40 1.62
CA PHE A 69 5.99 2.38 1.70
C PHE A 69 7.34 2.98 1.36
N ILE A 70 8.40 2.44 1.95
CA ILE A 70 9.77 2.77 1.61
C ILE A 70 10.47 1.49 1.18
N LEU A 71 11.19 1.52 0.07
CA LEU A 71 11.93 0.36 -0.43
C LEU A 71 13.43 0.65 -0.33
N TYR A 72 14.17 -0.29 0.27
CA TYR A 72 15.64 -0.28 0.31
C TYR A 72 16.16 -1.38 -0.60
N ARG A 73 16.88 -1.00 -1.66
CA ARG A 73 17.39 -1.89 -2.71
C ARG A 73 18.91 -1.99 -2.65
N LEU A 74 19.39 -3.23 -2.70
CA LEU A 74 20.78 -3.56 -2.96
C LEU A 74 20.86 -4.33 -4.28
N ASN A 75 21.66 -3.80 -5.21
CA ASN A 75 21.84 -4.37 -6.54
C ASN A 75 23.20 -5.05 -6.69
N LYS A 76 23.33 -5.87 -7.74
CA LYS A 76 24.60 -6.49 -8.16
C LYS A 76 25.22 -7.37 -7.06
N LEU A 77 24.37 -8.00 -6.25
CA LEU A 77 24.81 -8.92 -5.22
C LEU A 77 25.20 -10.26 -5.84
N ASN A 78 26.23 -10.89 -5.28
CA ASN A 78 26.42 -12.34 -5.44
C ASN A 78 25.35 -13.07 -4.61
N LYS A 79 25.19 -14.37 -4.82
CA LYS A 79 24.41 -15.20 -3.88
C LYS A 79 24.98 -15.06 -2.47
N PHE A 80 24.09 -15.00 -1.50
CA PHE A 80 24.40 -14.84 -0.08
C PHE A 80 23.53 -15.77 0.76
N LYS A 81 23.97 -16.08 1.98
CA LYS A 81 23.28 -17.02 2.86
C LYS A 81 22.59 -16.34 4.03
N HIS A 82 23.12 -15.23 4.51
CA HIS A 82 22.65 -14.60 5.73
C HIS A 82 22.31 -13.14 5.48
N LEU A 83 21.05 -12.80 5.71
CA LEU A 83 20.57 -11.42 5.79
C LEU A 83 20.32 -11.08 7.26
N LYS A 84 20.92 -9.99 7.74
CA LYS A 84 20.64 -9.42 9.07
C LYS A 84 20.19 -7.97 8.93
N LEU A 85 19.11 -7.62 9.61
CA LEU A 85 18.59 -6.26 9.75
C LEU A 85 18.67 -5.88 11.24
N THR A 86 19.61 -5.00 11.62
CA THR A 86 19.67 -4.55 13.02
C THR A 86 18.54 -3.57 13.30
N GLY A 87 17.92 -3.67 14.47
CA GLY A 87 16.75 -2.86 14.82
C GLY A 87 15.45 -3.18 14.05
N GLY A 88 15.46 -4.19 13.17
CA GLY A 88 14.25 -4.64 12.46
C GLY A 88 13.66 -3.59 11.53
N ALA A 89 12.33 -3.58 11.43
CA ALA A 89 11.55 -2.68 10.59
C ALA A 89 10.38 -2.05 11.35
N ASP A 90 10.17 -0.76 11.13
CA ASP A 90 9.04 0.00 11.66
C ASP A 90 8.07 0.33 10.49
N ASP A 91 7.02 -0.44 10.22
CA ASP A 91 6.41 -1.46 11.11
C ASP A 91 6.51 -2.89 10.54
N ARG A 92 6.41 -3.04 9.22
CA ARG A 92 6.32 -4.35 8.55
C ARG A 92 7.19 -4.37 7.31
N ALA A 93 7.98 -5.43 7.13
CA ALA A 93 8.85 -5.59 5.98
C ALA A 93 8.50 -6.82 5.15
N VAL A 94 8.53 -6.65 3.83
CA VAL A 94 8.52 -7.72 2.83
C VAL A 94 9.90 -7.76 2.17
N ILE A 95 10.55 -8.92 2.22
CA ILE A 95 11.88 -9.13 1.66
C ILE A 95 11.73 -9.88 0.34
N LEU A 96 12.30 -9.31 -0.73
CA LEU A 96 12.32 -9.91 -2.05
C LEU A 96 13.76 -10.18 -2.50
N VAL A 97 14.00 -11.34 -3.10
CA VAL A 97 15.20 -11.60 -3.89
C VAL A 97 14.79 -11.85 -5.33
N ASP A 98 15.39 -11.09 -6.26
CA ASP A 98 15.06 -11.14 -7.69
C ASP A 98 13.54 -11.04 -7.93
N HIS A 99 12.91 -10.09 -7.23
CA HIS A 99 11.46 -9.81 -7.23
C HIS A 99 10.56 -10.91 -6.66
N LYS A 100 11.12 -11.98 -6.07
CA LYS A 100 10.34 -13.04 -5.41
C LYS A 100 10.35 -12.85 -3.90
N GLU A 101 9.18 -12.94 -3.28
CA GLU A 101 9.06 -12.89 -1.82
C GLU A 101 9.79 -14.07 -1.18
N VAL A 102 10.72 -13.77 -0.26
CA VAL A 102 11.47 -14.75 0.53
C VAL A 102 11.11 -14.73 2.00
N ALA A 103 10.67 -13.58 2.53
CA ALA A 103 10.26 -13.45 3.92
C ALA A 103 9.36 -12.22 4.13
N VAL A 104 8.57 -12.29 5.21
CA VAL A 104 7.76 -11.19 5.73
C VAL A 104 7.87 -11.17 7.24
N PHE A 105 8.03 -10.00 7.85
CA PHE A 105 8.06 -9.86 9.30
C PHE A 105 7.51 -8.50 9.77
N GLU A 106 7.00 -8.47 10.99
CA GLU A 106 6.40 -7.31 11.66
C GLU A 106 7.11 -7.12 13.01
N SER A 107 8.31 -6.55 13.01
CA SER A 107 9.10 -6.37 14.23
C SER A 107 10.18 -5.30 14.10
N ASN A 108 10.30 -4.45 15.11
CA ASN A 108 11.36 -3.45 15.27
C ASN A 108 12.54 -3.93 16.13
N LYS A 109 12.84 -5.24 16.04
CA LYS A 109 13.98 -5.88 16.67
C LYS A 109 14.85 -6.52 15.62
N ASP A 110 16.11 -6.79 15.98
CA ASP A 110 17.06 -7.50 15.12
C ASP A 110 16.39 -8.71 14.44
N TYR A 111 16.41 -8.69 13.12
CA TYR A 111 15.85 -9.74 12.28
C TYR A 111 16.97 -10.43 11.51
N ASN A 112 16.95 -11.76 11.49
CA ASN A 112 17.90 -12.57 10.73
C ASN A 112 17.11 -13.52 9.85
N HIS A 113 17.57 -13.69 8.61
CA HIS A 113 16.97 -14.60 7.65
C HIS A 113 18.06 -15.32 6.87
N ASP A 114 17.97 -16.64 6.85
CA ASP A 114 18.86 -17.49 6.08
C ASP A 114 18.23 -17.77 4.71
N LEU A 115 19.04 -17.65 3.66
CA LEU A 115 18.65 -17.93 2.28
C LEU A 115 19.37 -19.15 1.73
N ASN A 116 18.67 -19.81 0.81
CA ASN A 116 19.15 -20.98 0.08
C ASN A 116 19.28 -20.66 -1.41
N ASP A 117 20.15 -21.40 -2.10
CA ASP A 117 20.45 -21.18 -3.53
C ASP A 117 19.20 -21.22 -4.45
N THR A 118 18.13 -21.90 -4.04
CA THR A 118 16.87 -22.02 -4.78
C THR A 118 16.04 -20.74 -4.78
N GLN A 119 16.32 -19.80 -3.88
CA GLN A 119 15.61 -18.51 -3.79
C GLN A 119 16.17 -17.47 -4.76
N PHE A 120 17.34 -17.73 -5.35
CA PHE A 120 17.97 -16.87 -6.35
C PHE A 120 17.55 -17.28 -7.76
N ALA A 121 17.36 -16.30 -8.65
CA ALA A 121 17.18 -16.57 -10.06
C ALA A 121 18.46 -17.19 -10.67
N ASN A 122 18.34 -17.80 -11.85
CA ASN A 122 19.51 -18.32 -12.56
C ASN A 122 20.23 -17.21 -13.34
N THR A 123 20.76 -16.24 -12.59
CA THR A 123 21.50 -15.06 -13.09
C THR A 123 22.84 -14.94 -12.36
N THR A 124 23.75 -14.12 -12.89
CA THR A 124 25.08 -13.90 -12.30
C THR A 124 25.08 -12.91 -11.15
N THR A 125 24.09 -12.01 -11.12
CA THR A 125 23.90 -11.02 -10.06
C THR A 125 22.45 -10.99 -9.63
N HIS A 126 22.25 -10.59 -8.38
CA HIS A 126 20.95 -10.58 -7.73
C HIS A 126 20.61 -9.22 -7.14
N THR A 127 19.32 -9.00 -6.97
CA THR A 127 18.77 -7.82 -6.31
C THR A 127 18.04 -8.24 -5.04
N LEU A 128 18.34 -7.55 -3.94
CA LEU A 128 17.60 -7.63 -2.68
C LEU A 128 16.78 -6.35 -2.53
N ASP A 129 15.46 -6.52 -2.42
CA ASP A 129 14.54 -5.44 -2.08
C ASP A 129 13.93 -5.68 -0.70
N ILE A 130 13.93 -4.65 0.15
CA ILE A 130 13.24 -4.66 1.44
C ILE A 130 12.20 -3.56 1.41
N ILE A 131 10.93 -3.94 1.30
CA ILE A 131 9.80 -3.01 1.30
C ILE A 131 9.28 -2.90 2.72
N VAL A 132 9.40 -1.73 3.32
CA VAL A 132 8.84 -1.43 4.63
C VAL A 132 7.56 -0.61 4.50
N GLU A 133 6.47 -1.12 5.08
CA GLU A 133 5.21 -0.40 5.19
C GLU A 133 5.17 0.40 6.49
N ASN A 134 4.88 1.70 6.37
CA ASN A 134 4.41 2.49 7.50
C ASN A 134 2.91 2.18 7.69
N MET A 135 2.56 1.41 8.72
CA MET A 135 1.19 0.98 9.00
C MET A 135 0.35 2.03 9.73
N GLY A 136 0.97 3.15 10.09
CA GLY A 136 0.37 4.24 10.85
C GLY A 136 1.26 4.61 12.02
N ARG A 137 1.43 5.91 12.28
CA ARG A 137 2.13 6.39 13.47
C ARG A 137 1.22 6.28 14.68
N THR A 138 1.82 5.99 15.84
CA THR A 138 1.15 6.07 17.12
C THR A 138 0.51 7.45 17.28
N ASN A 139 -0.74 7.48 17.73
CA ASN A 139 -1.54 8.72 17.90
C ASN A 139 -1.83 9.03 19.38
N GLY A 140 -1.16 8.35 20.31
CA GLY A 140 -1.20 8.64 21.74
C GLY A 140 0.06 8.10 22.44
N GLY A 141 0.81 8.98 23.10
CA GLY A 141 2.10 8.65 23.74
C GLY A 141 3.20 8.23 22.76
N GLY A 142 4.47 8.52 23.07
CA GLY A 142 5.63 8.05 22.27
C GLY A 142 5.63 8.53 20.81
N MET A 143 4.93 9.61 20.49
CA MET A 143 4.72 10.09 19.12
C MET A 143 6.01 10.69 18.54
N GLU A 144 6.85 11.26 19.41
CA GLU A 144 8.11 11.91 19.08
C GLU A 144 9.17 10.95 18.52
N THR A 145 9.05 9.64 18.80
CA THR A 145 9.98 8.61 18.31
C THR A 145 9.37 7.70 17.25
N ALA A 146 8.11 7.91 16.85
CA ALA A 146 7.37 7.08 15.89
C ALA A 146 7.81 7.29 14.43
N ARG A 147 9.11 7.15 14.17
CA ARG A 147 9.69 7.10 12.83
C ARG A 147 9.40 5.77 12.16
N ARG A 148 9.55 5.70 10.83
CA ARG A 148 9.15 4.52 10.04
C ARG A 148 10.20 4.16 8.99
N GLY A 149 10.29 2.88 8.64
CA GLY A 149 11.30 2.34 7.73
C GLY A 149 12.35 1.50 8.47
N LEU A 150 13.58 1.51 7.96
CA LEU A 150 14.76 0.91 8.57
C LEU A 150 15.69 2.03 9.07
N ASN A 151 16.34 1.81 10.22
CA ASN A 151 17.36 2.73 10.73
C ASN A 151 18.62 2.03 11.26
N GLY A 152 18.57 0.71 11.49
CA GLY A 152 19.77 -0.10 11.67
C GLY A 152 20.33 -0.60 10.35
N ASP A 153 21.48 -1.26 10.42
CA ASP A 153 22.25 -1.74 9.28
C ASP A 153 21.57 -2.93 8.59
N ILE A 154 21.71 -2.96 7.26
CA ILE A 154 21.49 -4.16 6.45
C ILE A 154 22.85 -4.86 6.32
N SER A 155 22.96 -6.10 6.77
CA SER A 155 24.18 -6.91 6.64
C SER A 155 23.94 -8.14 5.76
N ILE A 156 24.83 -8.37 4.81
CA ILE A 156 24.85 -9.53 3.90
C ILE A 156 26.10 -10.35 4.22
N ASP A 157 25.93 -11.59 4.67
CA ASP A 157 27.02 -12.48 5.08
C ASP A 157 28.03 -11.77 6.02
N ALA A 158 27.48 -11.12 7.05
CA ALA A 158 28.19 -10.31 8.06
C ALA A 158 28.90 -9.03 7.55
N LYS A 159 28.69 -8.63 6.29
CA LYS A 159 29.18 -7.35 5.75
C LYS A 159 28.05 -6.34 5.71
N VAL A 160 28.26 -5.20 6.37
CA VAL A 160 27.33 -4.07 6.32
C VAL A 160 27.26 -3.54 4.89
N ALA A 161 26.05 -3.43 4.37
CA ALA A 161 25.78 -2.92 3.04
C ALA A 161 25.80 -1.39 3.03
N THR A 162 26.30 -0.83 1.93
CA THR A 162 26.32 0.61 1.65
C THR A 162 25.79 0.86 0.24
N ASN A 163 25.73 2.12 -0.21
CA ASN A 163 25.19 2.50 -1.52
C ASN A 163 23.78 1.96 -1.77
N ILE A 164 22.91 2.06 -0.78
CA ILE A 164 21.54 1.53 -0.82
C ILE A 164 20.68 2.47 -1.67
N GLU A 165 20.04 1.92 -2.70
CA GLU A 165 19.04 2.65 -3.48
C GLU A 165 17.72 2.68 -2.70
N THR A 166 17.33 3.85 -2.20
CA THR A 166 16.11 4.01 -1.41
C THR A 166 15.02 4.71 -2.23
N PHE A 167 13.84 4.09 -2.28
CA PHE A 167 12.68 4.58 -3.04
C PHE A 167 11.53 4.95 -2.12
N SER A 168 10.96 6.14 -2.33
CA SER A 168 9.77 6.61 -1.63
C SER A 168 8.52 6.25 -2.42
N LEU A 169 7.79 5.23 -1.95
CA LEU A 169 6.51 4.79 -2.50
C LEU A 169 5.35 5.38 -1.67
N ASP A 170 5.22 6.72 -1.69
CA ASP A 170 4.17 7.44 -0.95
C ASP A 170 2.80 7.42 -1.67
N PHE A 171 2.78 7.00 -2.94
CA PHE A 171 1.60 6.91 -3.79
C PHE A 171 0.73 8.18 -3.77
N LYS A 172 1.36 9.36 -3.80
CA LYS A 172 0.64 10.61 -4.03
C LYS A 172 -0.02 10.62 -5.41
N GLU A 173 -1.13 11.36 -5.52
CA GLU A 173 -1.96 11.44 -6.72
C GLU A 173 -1.17 11.65 -8.03
N PRO A 174 -0.17 12.56 -8.14
CA PRO A 174 0.58 12.72 -9.39
C PRO A 174 1.33 11.44 -9.81
N PHE A 175 1.85 10.69 -8.85
CA PHE A 175 2.54 9.43 -9.12
C PHE A 175 1.55 8.34 -9.51
N VAL A 176 0.42 8.21 -8.80
CA VAL A 176 -0.64 7.25 -9.15
C VAL A 176 -1.15 7.52 -10.57
N LYS A 177 -1.40 8.78 -10.91
CA LYS A 177 -1.79 9.21 -12.26
C LYS A 177 -0.73 8.97 -13.33
N GLN A 178 0.55 8.97 -12.97
CA GLN A 178 1.61 8.57 -13.89
C GLN A 178 1.54 7.07 -14.19
N LEU A 179 1.27 6.23 -13.17
CA LEU A 179 1.17 4.78 -13.34
C LEU A 179 0.00 4.39 -14.27
N THR A 180 -1.12 5.13 -14.24
CA THR A 180 -2.26 4.85 -15.13
C THR A 180 -1.95 5.04 -16.62
N GLN A 181 -0.93 5.85 -16.94
CA GLN A 181 -0.49 6.10 -18.32
C GLN A 181 0.46 5.01 -18.84
N LEU A 182 0.98 4.16 -17.96
CA LEU A 182 1.88 3.09 -18.37
C LEU A 182 1.14 1.94 -19.06
N LYS A 183 1.83 1.33 -20.01
CA LYS A 183 1.36 0.11 -20.66
C LYS A 183 1.48 -1.06 -19.69
N GLY A 184 0.34 -1.62 -19.28
CA GLY A 184 0.30 -2.80 -18.42
C GLY A 184 0.69 -4.08 -19.17
N LYS A 185 1.09 -5.08 -18.38
CA LYS A 185 1.35 -6.45 -18.81
C LYS A 185 0.09 -7.30 -18.63
N PRO A 186 -0.12 -8.36 -19.43
CA PRO A 186 -1.22 -9.30 -19.22
C PRO A 186 -1.18 -9.88 -17.80
N PHE A 187 -2.33 -10.01 -17.15
CA PHE A 187 -2.42 -10.60 -15.80
C PHE A 187 -1.80 -12.00 -15.76
N VAL A 188 -1.02 -12.26 -14.71
CA VAL A 188 -0.45 -13.57 -14.39
C VAL A 188 -1.04 -14.04 -13.07
N GLU A 189 -1.82 -15.12 -13.13
CA GLU A 189 -2.39 -15.73 -11.93
C GLU A 189 -1.28 -16.33 -11.05
N GLY A 190 -1.41 -16.16 -9.73
CA GLY A 190 -0.45 -16.70 -8.77
C GLY A 190 0.90 -15.97 -8.74
N LEU A 191 1.00 -14.76 -9.30
CA LEU A 191 2.16 -13.90 -9.09
C LEU A 191 2.37 -13.66 -7.59
N LYS A 192 3.53 -14.05 -7.07
CA LYS A 192 3.94 -13.89 -5.67
C LYS A 192 4.96 -12.77 -5.53
N SER A 193 4.52 -11.54 -5.77
CA SER A 193 5.36 -10.34 -5.77
C SER A 193 4.51 -9.08 -5.70
N PRO A 194 5.01 -7.99 -5.12
CA PRO A 194 4.32 -6.72 -5.17
C PRO A 194 4.05 -6.23 -6.59
N ALA A 195 2.83 -5.76 -6.82
CA ALA A 195 2.41 -5.26 -8.13
C ALA A 195 1.23 -4.29 -8.01
N VAL A 196 1.06 -3.48 -9.06
CA VAL A 196 -0.10 -2.61 -9.22
C VAL A 196 -1.03 -3.21 -10.27
N TYR A 197 -2.22 -3.61 -9.85
CA TYR A 197 -3.24 -4.23 -10.69
C TYR A 197 -4.28 -3.20 -11.10
N ARG A 198 -4.67 -3.19 -12.38
CA ARG A 198 -5.64 -2.24 -12.93
C ARG A 198 -6.95 -2.91 -13.27
N PHE A 199 -8.05 -2.25 -12.92
CA PHE A 199 -9.42 -2.60 -13.28
C PHE A 199 -10.12 -1.39 -13.91
N GLU A 200 -11.20 -1.69 -14.62
CA GLU A 200 -12.00 -0.68 -15.30
C GLU A 200 -13.48 -0.89 -14.94
N LEU A 201 -14.08 0.10 -14.27
CA LEU A 201 -15.50 0.08 -13.90
C LEU A 201 -16.28 1.02 -14.82
N GLY A 202 -17.21 0.47 -15.62
CA GLY A 202 -18.14 1.26 -16.42
C GLY A 202 -19.46 1.51 -15.69
N ILE A 203 -19.79 2.78 -15.43
CA ILE A 203 -21.06 3.19 -14.79
C ILE A 203 -21.93 3.90 -15.83
N LYS A 204 -23.16 3.43 -16.07
CA LYS A 204 -24.08 4.03 -17.06
C LYS A 204 -24.84 5.23 -16.51
N ASP A 205 -25.31 5.14 -15.28
CA ASP A 205 -26.16 6.14 -14.64
C ASP A 205 -25.36 7.07 -13.72
N SER A 206 -26.04 7.87 -12.91
CA SER A 206 -25.40 8.67 -11.87
C SER A 206 -24.72 7.74 -10.85
N PRO A 207 -23.43 7.96 -10.52
CA PRO A 207 -22.73 7.14 -9.56
C PRO A 207 -23.38 7.27 -8.17
N ARG A 208 -23.45 6.14 -7.49
CA ARG A 208 -23.82 5.99 -6.08
C ARG A 208 -22.68 5.38 -5.29
N ASP A 209 -22.74 5.57 -3.98
CA ASP A 209 -21.83 4.97 -3.02
C ASP A 209 -21.76 3.46 -3.21
N THR A 210 -20.63 2.85 -2.87
CA THR A 210 -20.43 1.40 -2.98
C THR A 210 -19.30 0.98 -2.05
N PHE A 211 -19.02 -0.32 -1.98
CA PHE A 211 -17.86 -0.84 -1.27
C PHE A 211 -17.09 -1.81 -2.16
N ILE A 212 -15.76 -1.74 -2.14
CA ILE A 212 -14.91 -2.73 -2.81
C ILE A 212 -14.50 -3.83 -1.84
N ARG A 213 -14.67 -5.08 -2.30
CA ARG A 213 -14.29 -6.31 -1.62
C ARG A 213 -13.15 -6.99 -2.39
N LEU A 214 -12.13 -7.44 -1.67
CA LEU A 214 -10.89 -7.99 -2.23
C LEU A 214 -10.66 -9.42 -1.73
N ASP A 215 -11.63 -10.31 -1.95
CA ASP A 215 -11.51 -11.72 -1.53
C ASP A 215 -10.35 -12.42 -2.25
N GLY A 216 -9.52 -13.12 -1.47
CA GLY A 216 -8.33 -13.83 -1.96
C GLY A 216 -7.12 -12.94 -2.26
N TRP A 217 -7.24 -11.63 -2.08
CA TRP A 217 -6.09 -10.74 -2.00
C TRP A 217 -5.47 -10.83 -0.60
N SER A 218 -4.27 -10.31 -0.44
CA SER A 218 -3.52 -10.41 0.81
C SER A 218 -3.49 -9.09 1.56
N LYS A 219 -2.75 -8.10 1.05
CA LYS A 219 -2.56 -6.82 1.73
C LYS A 219 -2.11 -5.73 0.77
N GLY A 220 -2.66 -4.53 0.91
CA GLY A 220 -2.15 -3.36 0.20
C GLY A 220 -3.11 -2.17 0.19
N ASN A 221 -3.12 -1.43 -0.91
CA ASN A 221 -3.86 -0.17 -1.06
C ASN A 221 -4.73 -0.15 -2.31
N VAL A 222 -5.86 0.55 -2.24
CA VAL A 222 -6.77 0.74 -3.37
C VAL A 222 -6.85 2.22 -3.74
N PHE A 223 -6.89 2.50 -5.03
CA PHE A 223 -7.02 3.83 -5.59
C PHE A 223 -8.19 3.87 -6.58
N ILE A 224 -9.04 4.88 -6.48
CA ILE A 224 -10.18 5.13 -7.37
C ILE A 224 -9.95 6.46 -8.07
N ASN A 225 -9.81 6.43 -9.40
CA ASN A 225 -9.50 7.63 -10.21
C ASN A 225 -8.37 8.46 -9.58
N ASP A 226 -7.22 7.83 -9.34
CA ASP A 226 -6.01 8.40 -8.72
C ASP A 226 -6.11 8.71 -7.20
N PHE A 227 -7.30 8.63 -6.59
CA PHE A 227 -7.50 8.89 -5.16
C PHE A 227 -7.30 7.63 -4.31
N ASN A 228 -6.43 7.69 -3.31
CA ASN A 228 -6.18 6.60 -2.37
C ASN A 228 -7.35 6.45 -1.36
N ILE A 229 -8.11 5.36 -1.46
CA ILE A 229 -9.26 5.10 -0.56
C ILE A 229 -8.87 4.33 0.71
N GLY A 230 -7.59 3.96 0.86
CA GLY A 230 -7.07 3.34 2.06
C GLY A 230 -6.46 1.95 1.84
N ARG A 231 -6.37 1.20 2.94
CA ARG A 231 -5.68 -0.08 3.02
C ARG A 231 -6.69 -1.22 3.15
N TYR A 232 -6.41 -2.35 2.54
CA TYR A 232 -7.07 -3.62 2.87
C TYR A 232 -6.04 -4.59 3.46
N TYR A 233 -6.51 -5.48 4.32
CA TYR A 233 -5.73 -6.58 4.85
C TYR A 233 -6.67 -7.76 5.09
N ASN A 234 -6.36 -8.92 4.51
CA ASN A 234 -7.20 -10.10 4.54
C ASN A 234 -7.43 -10.70 5.94
N ILE A 235 -6.64 -10.29 6.95
CA ILE A 235 -6.81 -10.71 8.34
C ILE A 235 -8.08 -10.11 8.99
N GLY A 236 -8.69 -9.08 8.37
CA GLY A 236 -9.91 -8.44 8.89
C GLY A 236 -9.67 -7.53 10.11
N PRO A 237 -10.74 -7.15 10.85
CA PRO A 237 -12.14 -7.56 10.64
C PRO A 237 -12.81 -6.85 9.44
N GLN A 238 -12.27 -5.72 9.01
CA GLN A 238 -12.74 -4.99 7.83
C GLN A 238 -12.35 -5.73 6.54
N LEU A 239 -13.36 -6.16 5.76
CA LEU A 239 -13.19 -6.86 4.48
C LEU A 239 -13.64 -6.05 3.26
N THR A 240 -14.22 -4.87 3.48
CA THR A 240 -14.64 -3.96 2.42
C THR A 240 -14.16 -2.53 2.65
N LEU A 241 -13.78 -1.83 1.58
CA LEU A 241 -13.46 -0.40 1.62
C LEU A 241 -14.59 0.42 1.02
N TYR A 242 -15.00 1.48 1.73
CA TYR A 242 -16.03 2.39 1.26
C TYR A 242 -15.54 3.26 0.11
N ILE A 243 -16.38 3.40 -0.92
CA ILE A 243 -16.13 4.25 -2.07
C ILE A 243 -17.28 5.25 -2.18
N PRO A 244 -17.06 6.52 -1.80
CA PRO A 244 -18.07 7.56 -1.92
C PRO A 244 -18.31 7.91 -3.40
N ALA A 245 -19.57 8.13 -3.76
CA ALA A 245 -20.03 8.47 -5.11
C ALA A 245 -19.25 9.62 -5.78
N PRO A 246 -18.85 10.69 -5.08
CA PRO A 246 -18.06 11.77 -5.67
C PRO A 246 -16.67 11.37 -6.20
N LEU A 247 -16.11 10.23 -5.77
CA LEU A 247 -14.87 9.69 -6.36
C LEU A 247 -15.12 8.92 -7.66
N LEU A 248 -16.37 8.62 -7.96
CA LEU A 248 -16.80 7.92 -9.17
C LEU A 248 -17.36 8.92 -10.19
N LYS A 249 -17.37 8.53 -11.45
CA LYS A 249 -17.97 9.28 -12.56
C LYS A 249 -18.82 8.37 -13.44
N THR A 250 -19.83 8.95 -14.08
CA THR A 250 -20.52 8.28 -15.20
C THR A 250 -19.50 8.00 -16.31
N GLY A 251 -19.59 6.82 -16.91
CA GLY A 251 -18.62 6.29 -17.86
C GLY A 251 -17.54 5.46 -17.17
N LYS A 252 -16.31 5.59 -17.66
CA LYS A 252 -15.16 4.77 -17.25
C LYS A 252 -14.51 5.29 -15.97
N ASN A 253 -14.36 4.43 -14.98
CA ASN A 253 -13.58 4.65 -13.77
C ASN A 253 -12.38 3.72 -13.77
N GLU A 254 -11.24 4.24 -13.34
CA GLU A 254 -10.02 3.45 -13.20
C GLU A 254 -9.79 3.10 -11.74
N ILE A 255 -9.44 1.84 -11.51
CA ILE A 255 -9.16 1.33 -10.18
C ILE A 255 -7.78 0.69 -10.21
N LEU A 256 -6.90 1.17 -9.34
CA LEU A 256 -5.60 0.56 -9.11
C LEU A 256 -5.60 -0.12 -7.75
N VAL A 257 -5.03 -1.31 -7.68
CA VAL A 257 -4.78 -2.04 -6.43
C VAL A 257 -3.29 -2.32 -6.35
N PHE A 258 -2.61 -1.68 -5.40
CA PHE A 258 -1.26 -2.09 -5.02
C PHE A 258 -1.41 -3.27 -4.06
N GLU A 259 -0.89 -4.43 -4.42
CA GLU A 259 -0.90 -5.68 -3.64
C GLU A 259 0.54 -6.08 -3.35
N LEU A 260 0.83 -6.50 -2.13
CA LEU A 260 2.19 -6.77 -1.65
C LEU A 260 2.62 -8.23 -1.83
N HIS A 261 1.68 -9.17 -1.92
CA HIS A 261 1.97 -10.60 -1.85
C HIS A 261 1.41 -11.34 -3.06
N SER A 262 0.09 -11.48 -3.14
CA SER A 262 -0.56 -12.30 -4.15
C SER A 262 -1.99 -11.86 -4.41
N SER A 263 -2.45 -12.07 -5.64
CA SER A 263 -3.75 -11.64 -6.13
C SER A 263 -4.51 -12.78 -6.83
N THR A 264 -5.84 -12.80 -6.67
CA THR A 264 -6.78 -13.66 -7.41
C THR A 264 -7.24 -13.07 -8.74
N GLY A 265 -6.82 -11.85 -9.08
CA GLY A 265 -7.16 -11.21 -10.35
C GLY A 265 -8.61 -10.71 -10.46
N GLN A 266 -9.35 -10.65 -9.36
CA GLN A 266 -10.75 -10.20 -9.34
C GLN A 266 -11.06 -9.36 -8.09
N VAL A 267 -11.87 -8.33 -8.26
CA VAL A 267 -12.48 -7.55 -7.16
C VAL A 267 -13.99 -7.50 -7.31
N GLU A 268 -14.72 -7.21 -6.24
CA GLU A 268 -16.18 -7.10 -6.26
C GLU A 268 -16.65 -5.79 -5.63
N PHE A 269 -17.60 -5.13 -6.28
CA PHE A 269 -18.27 -3.94 -5.77
C PHE A 269 -19.63 -4.35 -5.20
N VAL A 270 -19.83 -4.14 -3.90
CA VAL A 270 -21.01 -4.55 -3.13
C VAL A 270 -21.75 -3.34 -2.55
N ASP A 271 -23.01 -3.54 -2.16
CA ASP A 271 -23.89 -2.50 -1.60
C ASP A 271 -23.87 -2.42 -0.07
N THR A 272 -23.21 -3.36 0.60
CA THR A 272 -23.21 -3.49 2.06
C THR A 272 -21.77 -3.61 2.58
N PRO A 273 -21.39 -2.87 3.63
CA PRO A 273 -20.06 -3.01 4.22
C PRO A 273 -19.93 -4.33 4.99
N HIS A 274 -18.71 -4.87 5.04
CA HIS A 274 -18.30 -5.94 5.93
C HIS A 274 -17.15 -5.44 6.82
N LEU A 275 -17.44 -5.15 8.09
CA LEU A 275 -16.50 -4.52 9.02
C LEU A 275 -16.03 -5.43 10.17
N GLY A 276 -16.60 -6.63 10.28
CA GLY A 276 -16.37 -7.57 11.38
C GLY A 276 -17.66 -8.22 11.84
#